data_AF-A0A963P8L3-F1
#
_entry.id   AF-A0A963P8L3-F1
#
_cell.length_a   1.000
_cell.length_b   1.000
_cell.length_c   1.000
_cell.angle_alpha   90.00
_cell.angle_beta   90.00
_cell.angle_gamma   90.00
#
_symmetry.space_group_name_H-M   'P 1'
#
loop_
_entity.id
_entity.type
_entity.pdbx_description
1 polymer ?
#
loop_
_entity_poly.entity_id
_entity_poly.type
_entity_poly.pdbx_seq_one_letter_code
_entity_poly.pdbx_strand_id
1 'polypeptide(L)'
;MTAPHKDRPLPDGRDRPGDARRPAAPAQAPPAGASPRPQDPSAPDSMPQFDSATLLRGHSSVAITHHGAVYRLQATRQGKLILTK
;
A
#
# COMPACT_ATOMS: atom_id res chain seq x y z
N MET A 1 55.97 18.31 45.95
CA MET A 1 56.08 17.00 45.26
C MET A 1 54.70 16.36 45.27
N THR A 2 54.23 15.95 44.10
CA THR A 2 52.83 15.65 43.78
C THR A 2 52.41 14.29 44.31
N ALA A 3 51.16 14.17 44.76
CA ALA A 3 50.50 12.89 44.98
C ALA A 3 49.19 12.91 44.19
N PRO A 4 48.97 11.91 43.32
CA PRO A 4 47.64 11.31 43.27
C PRO A 4 47.71 9.78 43.30
N HIS A 5 47.10 9.23 44.35
CA HIS A 5 46.84 7.80 44.53
C HIS A 5 45.64 7.42 43.64
N LYS A 6 45.90 6.64 42.59
CA LYS A 6 44.89 6.14 41.65
C LYS A 6 44.23 4.89 42.24
N ASP A 7 43.14 5.09 42.96
CA ASP A 7 42.24 4.00 43.38
C ASP A 7 40.98 4.02 42.50
N ARG A 8 40.84 3.02 41.63
CA ARG A 8 39.52 2.49 41.23
C ARG A 8 39.64 1.14 40.49
N PRO A 9 39.51 0.00 41.17
CA PRO A 9 39.15 -1.26 40.55
C PRO A 9 37.62 -1.48 40.65
N LEU A 10 36.95 -1.76 39.53
CA LEU A 10 35.63 -2.41 39.55
C LEU A 10 35.45 -3.31 38.30
N PRO A 11 34.65 -4.39 38.43
CA PRO A 11 35.01 -5.72 37.94
C PRO A 11 34.38 -6.14 36.60
N ASP A 12 34.96 -7.23 36.09
CA ASP A 12 34.58 -8.03 34.93
C ASP A 12 33.28 -8.83 35.13
N GLY A 13 32.53 -9.00 34.04
CA GLY A 13 31.74 -10.18 33.73
C GLY A 13 30.49 -10.48 34.57
N ARG A 14 29.30 -10.08 34.10
CA ARG A 14 28.10 -10.90 34.25
C ARG A 14 27.22 -10.90 32.99
N ASP A 15 27.39 -11.98 32.26
CA ASP A 15 26.47 -12.63 31.32
C ASP A 15 25.01 -12.60 31.82
N ARG A 16 24.08 -12.18 30.95
CA ARG A 16 22.66 -12.51 31.05
C ARG A 16 22.11 -12.81 29.64
N PRO A 17 21.75 -14.07 29.34
CA PRO A 17 21.06 -14.42 28.12
C PRO A 17 19.53 -14.47 28.31
N GLY A 18 18.81 -14.11 27.25
CA GLY A 18 17.47 -14.62 26.91
C GLY A 18 16.25 -13.99 27.61
N ASP A 19 15.40 -13.29 26.87
CA ASP A 19 14.16 -13.85 26.28
C ASP A 19 13.25 -12.73 25.71
N ALA A 20 12.34 -13.11 24.82
CA ALA A 20 11.13 -12.40 24.39
C ALA A 20 11.23 -11.39 23.23
N ARG A 21 11.28 -11.98 22.04
CA ARG A 21 10.83 -11.48 20.74
C ARG A 21 9.40 -10.87 20.79
N ARG A 22 9.20 -9.62 20.30
CA ARG A 22 8.00 -9.25 19.49
C ARG A 22 8.21 -7.95 18.68
N PRO A 23 7.74 -7.88 17.42
CA PRO A 23 8.11 -6.81 16.47
C PRO A 23 7.15 -5.61 16.53
N ALA A 24 7.66 -4.41 16.23
CA ALA A 24 6.86 -3.24 15.90
C ALA A 24 7.26 -2.75 14.48
N ALA A 25 6.25 -2.48 13.68
CA ALA A 25 6.27 -2.41 12.22
C ALA A 25 7.21 -1.34 11.60
N PRO A 26 7.77 -1.58 10.40
CA PRO A 26 8.37 -0.50 9.61
C PRO A 26 7.27 0.42 9.06
N ALA A 27 7.50 1.73 9.21
CA ALA A 27 6.71 2.78 8.58
C ALA A 27 6.59 2.54 7.07
N GLN A 28 5.35 2.40 6.58
CA GLN A 28 5.09 2.32 5.14
C GLN A 28 5.36 3.69 4.52
N ALA A 29 6.48 3.79 3.80
CA ALA A 29 6.75 4.85 2.85
C ALA A 29 5.77 4.76 1.65
N PRO A 30 5.39 5.89 1.02
CA PRO A 30 4.54 5.88 -0.15
C PRO A 30 5.25 5.19 -1.33
N PRO A 31 4.55 4.37 -2.14
CA PRO A 31 5.17 3.80 -3.34
C PRO A 31 5.39 4.90 -4.38
N ALA A 32 6.63 5.34 -4.50
CA ALA A 32 7.16 5.96 -5.70
C ALA A 32 7.31 4.86 -6.77
N GLY A 33 6.82 5.13 -7.99
CA GLY A 33 7.13 4.31 -9.17
C GLY A 33 5.93 3.76 -9.93
N ALA A 34 5.09 4.63 -10.48
CA ALA A 34 4.34 4.31 -11.68
C ALA A 34 4.84 5.23 -12.79
N SER A 35 6.02 4.92 -13.34
CA SER A 35 6.46 5.52 -14.60
C SER A 35 5.44 5.16 -15.69
N PRO A 36 4.84 6.13 -16.40
CA PRO A 36 3.93 5.82 -17.50
C PRO A 36 4.74 5.11 -18.59
N ARG A 37 4.46 3.82 -18.77
CA ARG A 37 5.02 3.05 -19.89
C ARG A 37 4.50 3.68 -21.20
N PRO A 38 5.34 3.87 -22.23
CA PRO A 38 4.90 4.36 -23.53
C PRO A 38 3.82 3.42 -24.06
N GLN A 39 2.63 3.95 -24.30
CA GLN A 39 1.53 3.21 -24.89
C GLN A 39 1.78 3.17 -26.39
N ASP A 40 2.04 1.98 -26.94
CA ASP A 40 2.15 1.76 -28.39
C ASP A 40 0.86 2.25 -29.09
N PRO A 41 0.92 3.26 -29.99
CA PRO A 41 -0.26 3.88 -30.58
C PRO A 41 -0.79 3.11 -31.81
N SER A 42 -0.84 1.78 -31.76
CA SER A 42 -1.23 0.96 -32.92
C SER A 42 -2.09 -0.24 -32.54
N ALA A 43 -3.37 -0.01 -32.28
CA ALA A 43 -4.44 -0.97 -32.59
C ALA A 43 -5.80 -0.25 -32.65
N PRO A 44 -6.40 -0.08 -33.84
CA PRO A 44 -7.75 0.47 -33.97
C PRO A 44 -8.78 -0.63 -33.72
N ASP A 45 -9.22 -0.73 -32.48
CA ASP A 45 -10.61 -1.11 -32.16
C ASP A 45 -11.04 -0.20 -31.01
N SER A 46 -11.36 1.05 -31.37
CA SER A 46 -11.66 2.12 -30.41
C SER A 46 -13.02 1.89 -29.77
N MET A 47 -13.12 0.88 -28.91
CA MET A 47 -14.20 0.81 -27.95
C MET A 47 -14.19 2.09 -27.11
N PRO A 48 -15.35 2.70 -26.82
CA PRO A 48 -15.44 3.83 -25.92
C PRO A 48 -14.80 3.50 -24.57
N GLN A 49 -13.67 4.14 -24.28
CA GLN A 49 -12.98 4.00 -23.00
C GLN A 49 -13.50 5.06 -22.03
N PHE A 50 -13.82 4.65 -20.81
CA PHE A 50 -14.25 5.54 -19.75
C PHE A 50 -13.40 5.32 -18.50
N ASP A 51 -13.02 6.41 -17.84
CA ASP A 51 -12.42 6.35 -16.51
C ASP A 51 -13.41 5.81 -15.48
N SER A 52 -12.93 4.91 -14.62
CA SER A 52 -13.75 4.34 -13.54
C SER A 52 -14.25 5.42 -12.57
N ALA A 53 -13.44 6.46 -12.30
CA ALA A 53 -13.84 7.61 -11.49
C ALA A 53 -15.02 8.37 -12.12
N THR A 54 -15.02 8.53 -13.44
CA THR A 54 -16.10 9.20 -14.19
C THR A 54 -17.36 8.35 -14.23
N LEU A 55 -17.22 7.04 -14.46
CA LEU A 55 -18.35 6.12 -14.44
C LEU A 55 -19.04 6.08 -13.08
N LEU A 56 -18.24 6.05 -12.01
CA LEU A 56 -18.75 5.92 -10.65
C LEU A 56 -19.17 7.25 -10.00
N ARG A 57 -18.78 8.39 -10.59
CA ARG A 57 -19.12 9.75 -10.11
C ARG A 57 -18.86 9.96 -8.62
N GLY A 58 -17.75 9.43 -8.11
CA GLY A 58 -17.38 9.52 -6.69
C GLY A 58 -18.06 8.50 -5.76
N HIS A 59 -18.90 7.61 -6.29
CA HIS A 59 -19.46 6.50 -5.53
C HIS A 59 -18.60 5.22 -5.68
N SER A 60 -18.86 4.22 -4.84
CA SER A 60 -18.25 2.90 -4.99
C SER A 60 -19.03 2.00 -5.95
N SER A 61 -20.26 2.37 -6.30
CA SER A 61 -21.14 1.63 -7.21
C SER A 61 -22.14 2.53 -7.93
N VAL A 62 -22.58 2.11 -9.11
CA VAL A 62 -23.62 2.76 -9.91
C VAL A 62 -24.60 1.73 -10.46
N ALA A 63 -25.87 2.12 -10.55
CA ALA A 63 -26.90 1.36 -11.23
C ALA A 63 -26.94 1.73 -12.72
N ILE A 64 -27.06 0.72 -13.57
CA ILE A 64 -27.10 0.86 -15.03
C ILE A 64 -28.35 0.13 -15.51
N THR A 65 -29.29 0.84 -16.12
CA THR A 65 -30.42 0.20 -16.79
C THR A 65 -29.98 -0.27 -18.17
N HIS A 66 -30.02 -1.58 -18.39
CA HIS A 66 -29.62 -2.21 -19.64
C HIS A 66 -30.68 -3.25 -20.06
N HIS A 67 -31.27 -3.07 -21.25
CA HIS A 67 -32.33 -3.93 -21.79
C HIS A 67 -33.52 -4.14 -20.82
N GLY A 68 -33.89 -3.10 -20.06
CA GLY A 68 -35.00 -3.15 -19.10
C GLY A 68 -34.67 -3.82 -17.76
N ALA A 69 -33.45 -4.34 -17.58
CA ALA A 69 -32.96 -4.82 -16.30
C ALA A 69 -32.01 -3.79 -15.67
N VAL A 70 -31.93 -3.80 -14.34
CA VAL A 70 -30.96 -2.98 -13.60
C VAL A 70 -29.73 -3.84 -13.34
N TYR A 71 -28.57 -3.33 -13.74
CA TYR A 71 -27.27 -3.89 -13.42
C TYR A 71 -26.56 -2.96 -12.44
N ARG A 72 -25.60 -3.49 -11.69
CA ARG A 72 -24.78 -2.71 -10.76
C ARG A 72 -23.31 -2.87 -11.10
N LEU A 73 -22.67 -1.78 -11.49
CA LEU A 73 -21.22 -1.71 -11.64
C LEU A 73 -20.62 -1.22 -10.31
N GLN A 74 -19.67 -1.95 -9.74
CA GLN A 74 -19.07 -1.66 -8.43
C GLN A 74 -17.55 -1.75 -8.46
N ALA A 75 -16.87 -0.77 -7.89
CA ALA A 75 -15.44 -0.86 -7.59
C ALA A 75 -15.20 -1.69 -6.33
N THR A 76 -14.27 -2.62 -6.42
CA THR A 76 -13.81 -3.44 -5.29
C THR A 76 -12.55 -2.86 -4.67
N ARG A 77 -12.32 -3.22 -3.40
CA ARG A 77 -11.09 -2.85 -2.67
C ARG A 77 -9.81 -3.44 -3.31
N GLN A 78 -9.95 -4.46 -4.14
CA GLN A 78 -8.87 -5.08 -4.91
C GLN A 78 -8.62 -4.36 -6.25
N GLY A 79 -9.26 -3.21 -6.49
CA GLY A 79 -9.06 -2.38 -7.68
C GLY A 79 -9.77 -2.87 -8.94
N LYS A 80 -10.66 -3.86 -8.83
CA LYS A 80 -11.44 -4.40 -9.95
C LYS A 80 -12.86 -3.83 -9.97
N LEU A 81 -13.42 -3.66 -11.16
CA LEU A 81 -14.84 -3.40 -11.35
C LEU A 81 -15.59 -4.73 -11.48
N ILE A 82 -16.73 -4.85 -10.81
CA ILE A 82 -17.64 -5.99 -10.91
C ILE A 82 -18.98 -5.48 -11.42
N LEU A 83 -19.51 -6.11 -12.46
CA LEU A 83 -20.87 -5.90 -12.95
C LEU A 83 -21.75 -7.06 -12.48
N THR A 84 -22.80 -6.75 -11.71
CA THR A 84 -23.83 -7.72 -11.34
C THR A 84 -25.16 -7.34 -11.98
N LYS A 85 -26.04 -8.31 -12.16
CA LYS A 85 -27.46 -8.05 -12.40
C LYS A 85 -28.17 -7.78 -11.07
#